data_AF-A0A974AM85-F1
#
_entry.id   AF-A0A974AM85-F1
#
_cell.length_a   1.000
_cell.length_b   1.000
_cell.length_c   1.000
_cell.angle_alpha   90.00
_cell.angle_beta   90.00
_cell.angle_gamma   90.00
#
_symmetry.space_group_name_H-M   'P 1'
#
loop_
_entity.id
_entity.type
_entity.pdbx_description
1 polymer ?
#
loop_
_entity_poly.entity_id
_entity_poly.type
_entity_poly.pdbx_seq_one_letter_code
_entity_poly.pdbx_strand_id
1 'polypeptide(L)'
;MKAGRRLLALGLGLFAASLAAAAVGAPAESDPFGSVGQAYLVDIDGAVVWHKNAEQRLAPASLTKLMTALLVAEQFAPDTALTVDAAAA
;
A
#
# COMPACT_ATOMS: atom_id res chain seq x y z
N MET A 1 -2.22 -11.83 55.32
CA MET A 1 -1.43 -11.65 54.07
C MET A 1 -1.84 -12.58 52.91
N LYS A 2 -2.35 -13.80 53.15
CA LYS A 2 -2.72 -14.75 52.07
C LYS A 2 -3.97 -14.34 51.26
N ALA A 3 -4.97 -13.73 51.91
CA ALA A 3 -6.21 -13.29 51.25
C ALA A 3 -6.00 -12.11 50.27
N GLY A 4 -5.16 -11.14 50.63
CA GLY A 4 -4.83 -10.01 49.75
C GLY A 4 -4.07 -10.40 48.47
N ARG A 5 -3.15 -11.37 48.56
CA ARG A 5 -2.45 -11.93 47.38
C ARG A 5 -3.40 -12.69 46.45
N ARG A 6 -4.46 -13.32 46.97
CA ARG A 6 -5.47 -14.02 46.17
C ARG A 6 -6.40 -13.05 45.44
N LEU A 7 -6.82 -11.97 46.10
CA LEU A 7 -7.64 -10.92 45.49
C LEU A 7 -6.87 -10.15 44.41
N LEU A 8 -5.59 -9.84 44.64
CA LEU A 8 -4.73 -9.19 43.66
C LEU A 8 -4.49 -10.10 42.43
N ALA A 9 -4.28 -11.39 42.64
CA ALA A 9 -4.10 -12.36 41.56
C ALA A 9 -5.39 -12.54 40.73
N LEU A 10 -6.56 -12.53 41.37
CA LEU A 10 -7.85 -12.59 40.66
C LEU A 10 -8.10 -11.33 39.82
N GLY A 11 -7.82 -10.15 40.39
CA GLY A 11 -7.96 -8.87 39.68
C GLY A 11 -7.02 -8.78 38.48
N LEU A 12 -5.77 -9.23 38.62
CA LEU A 12 -4.81 -9.27 37.52
C LEU A 12 -5.21 -10.28 36.43
N GLY A 13 -5.76 -11.42 36.84
CA GLY A 13 -6.29 -12.44 35.91
C GLY A 13 -7.49 -11.94 35.11
N LEU A 14 -8.45 -11.26 35.76
CA LEU A 14 -9.59 -10.66 35.05
C LEU A 14 -9.17 -9.53 34.11
N PHE A 15 -8.21 -8.71 34.52
CA PHE A 15 -7.69 -7.64 33.68
C PHE A 15 -6.97 -8.18 32.43
N ALA A 16 -6.12 -9.20 32.59
CA ALA A 16 -5.44 -9.85 31.47
C ALA A 16 -6.43 -10.53 30.49
N ALA A 17 -7.49 -11.17 31.01
CA ALA A 17 -8.53 -11.76 30.17
C ALA A 17 -9.32 -10.70 29.38
N SER A 18 -9.59 -9.53 29.96
CA SER A 18 -10.26 -8.43 29.26
C SER A 18 -9.41 -7.81 28.15
N LEU A 19 -8.09 -7.74 28.34
CA LEU A 19 -7.15 -7.27 27.31
C LEU A 19 -7.05 -8.26 26.14
N ALA A 20 -7.06 -9.56 26.42
CA ALA A 20 -7.02 -10.59 25.39
C ALA A 20 -8.30 -10.61 24.54
N ALA A 21 -9.47 -10.36 25.15
CA ALA A 21 -10.75 -10.32 24.45
C ALA A 21 -10.91 -9.09 23.53
N ALA A 22 -10.20 -7.99 23.80
CA ALA A 22 -10.20 -6.80 22.93
C ALA A 22 -9.24 -6.93 21.73
N ALA A 23 -8.35 -7.94 21.73
CA ALA A 23 -7.35 -8.14 20.70
C ALA A 23 -7.82 -9.04 19.54
N VAL A 24 -9.09 -9.47 19.52
CA VAL A 24 -9.69 -10.08 18.33
C VAL A 24 -9.92 -8.98 17.30
N GLY A 25 -8.84 -8.65 16.58
CA GLY A 25 -8.87 -7.70 15.48
C GLY A 25 -9.95 -8.09 14.49
N ALA A 26 -10.70 -7.09 14.01
CA ALA A 26 -11.60 -7.27 12.89
C ALA A 26 -10.88 -8.03 11.76
N PRO A 27 -11.55 -8.91 11.01
CA PRO A 27 -10.93 -9.58 9.87
C PRO A 27 -10.29 -8.51 9.00
N ALA A 28 -8.97 -8.62 8.81
CA ALA A 28 -8.24 -7.71 7.94
C ALA A 28 -8.92 -7.78 6.58
N GLU A 29 -9.48 -6.64 6.14
CA GLU A 29 -10.08 -6.53 4.83
C GLU A 29 -9.05 -6.98 3.80
N SER A 30 -9.39 -8.02 3.03
CA SER A 30 -8.45 -8.62 2.10
C SER A 30 -8.17 -7.60 0.99
N ASP A 31 -6.96 -7.08 0.96
CA ASP A 31 -6.49 -6.20 -0.12
C ASP A 31 -6.64 -6.91 -1.48
N PRO A 32 -7.60 -6.50 -2.33
CA PRO A 32 -7.84 -7.16 -3.61
C PRO A 32 -6.69 -6.94 -4.61
N PHE A 33 -5.77 -6.01 -4.31
CA PHE A 33 -4.61 -5.68 -5.13
C PHE A 33 -3.30 -6.23 -4.55
N GLY A 34 -3.33 -7.07 -3.51
CA GLY A 34 -2.11 -7.50 -2.80
C GLY A 34 -1.04 -8.18 -3.67
N SER A 35 -1.45 -8.72 -4.82
CA SER A 35 -0.60 -9.39 -5.81
C SER A 35 -0.16 -8.53 -7.00
N VAL A 36 -0.57 -7.26 -7.11
CA VAL A 36 -0.24 -6.43 -8.30
C VAL A 36 1.23 -5.99 -8.32
N GLY A 37 1.90 -6.00 -7.16
CA GLY A 37 3.30 -5.60 -7.10
C GLY A 37 3.92 -5.58 -5.71
N GLN A 38 5.20 -5.22 -5.69
CA GLN A 38 5.98 -4.99 -4.47
C GLN A 38 5.60 -3.66 -3.80
N ALA A 39 5.27 -2.66 -4.61
CA ALA A 39 4.71 -1.38 -4.19
C ALA A 39 3.61 -0.95 -5.17
N TYR A 40 2.51 -0.41 -4.65
CA TYR A 40 1.42 0.14 -5.45
C TYR A 40 0.59 1.14 -4.63
N LEU A 41 -0.17 1.98 -5.32
CA LEU A 41 -1.17 2.89 -4.78
C LEU A 41 -2.40 2.86 -5.69
N VAL A 42 -3.58 2.69 -5.11
CA VAL A 42 -4.87 2.77 -5.80
C VAL A 42 -5.57 4.03 -5.31
N ASP A 43 -5.74 4.97 -6.22
CA ASP A 43 -6.45 6.22 -6.01
C ASP A 43 -7.74 6.21 -6.85
N ILE A 44 -8.85 6.58 -6.23
CA ILE A 44 -10.13 6.79 -6.89
C ILE A 44 -10.57 8.21 -6.54
N ASP A 45 -10.71 9.06 -7.56
CA ASP A 45 -11.17 10.44 -7.44
C ASP A 45 -10.38 11.28 -6.41
N GLY A 46 -9.08 11.05 -6.29
CA GLY A 46 -8.19 11.74 -5.36
C GLY A 46 -8.18 11.16 -3.94
N ALA A 47 -8.88 10.04 -3.71
CA ALA A 47 -8.86 9.31 -2.46
C ALA A 47 -8.06 8.01 -2.60
N VAL A 48 -7.01 7.88 -1.79
CA VAL A 48 -6.24 6.63 -1.67
C VAL A 48 -7.11 5.59 -0.95
N VAL A 49 -7.46 4.52 -1.66
CA VAL A 49 -8.33 3.43 -1.18
C VAL A 49 -7.54 2.17 -0.81
N TRP A 50 -6.42 1.90 -1.50
CA TRP A 50 -5.46 0.86 -1.13
C TRP A 50 -4.04 1.31 -1.42
N HIS A 51 -3.09 0.85 -0.62
CA HIS A 51 -1.68 1.04 -0.90
C HIS A 51 -0.83 -0.04 -0.23
N LYS A 52 0.31 -0.34 -0.85
CA LYS A 52 1.35 -1.17 -0.28
C LYS A 52 2.69 -0.53 -0.61
N ASN A 53 3.48 -0.20 0.41
CA ASN A 53 4.83 0.37 0.25
C ASN A 53 4.92 1.53 -0.76
N ALA A 54 3.90 2.40 -0.87
CA ALA A 54 3.79 3.38 -1.96
C ALA A 54 5.00 4.33 -2.07
N GLU A 55 5.64 4.67 -0.94
CA GLU A 55 6.82 5.54 -0.88
C GLU A 55 8.15 4.80 -1.15
N GLN A 56 8.12 3.47 -1.29
CA GLN A 56 9.32 2.69 -1.53
C GLN A 56 9.86 2.95 -2.94
N ARG A 57 11.10 3.44 -3.02
CA ARG A 57 11.78 3.62 -4.30
C ARG A 57 12.18 2.27 -4.89
N LEU A 58 11.72 2.01 -6.11
CA LEU A 58 12.02 0.83 -6.91
C LEU A 58 12.47 1.25 -8.31
N ALA A 59 13.23 0.40 -9.00
CA ALA A 59 13.54 0.64 -10.41
C ALA A 59 12.25 0.53 -11.25
N PRO A 60 11.85 1.57 -12.01
CA PRO A 60 10.57 1.58 -12.72
C PRO A 60 10.54 0.66 -13.96
N ALA A 61 11.71 0.21 -14.44
CA ALA A 61 11.83 -0.56 -15.68
C ALA A 61 11.04 0.10 -16.84
N SER A 62 10.17 -0.64 -17.52
CA SER A 62 9.35 -0.10 -18.60
C SER A 62 8.30 0.93 -18.15
N LEU A 63 8.00 1.08 -16.85
CA LEU A 63 7.11 2.15 -16.38
C LEU A 63 7.67 3.56 -16.64
N THR A 64 8.99 3.69 -16.87
CA THR A 64 9.60 4.94 -17.35
C THR A 64 8.91 5.48 -18.61
N LYS A 65 8.35 4.59 -19.45
CA LYS A 65 7.63 4.96 -20.67
C LYS A 65 6.37 5.78 -20.39
N LEU A 66 5.77 5.71 -19.20
CA LEU A 66 4.61 6.54 -18.85
C LEU A 66 4.98 8.03 -18.83
N MET A 67 6.12 8.38 -18.23
CA MET A 67 6.63 9.76 -18.27
C MET A 67 7.00 10.16 -19.70
N THR A 68 7.66 9.28 -20.46
CA THR A 68 7.95 9.54 -21.88
C THR A 68 6.68 9.81 -22.68
N ALA A 69 5.63 9.01 -22.50
CA ALA A 69 4.36 9.19 -23.19
C ALA A 69 3.67 10.51 -22.80
N LEU A 70 3.69 10.87 -21.51
CA LEU A 70 3.17 12.15 -21.02
C LEU A 70 3.88 13.32 -21.71
N LEU A 71 5.21 13.31 -21.72
CA LEU A 71 6.00 14.34 -22.38
C LEU A 71 5.68 14.45 -23.88
N VAL A 72 5.49 13.31 -24.57
CA VAL A 72 5.10 13.32 -25.98
C VAL A 72 3.71 13.93 -26.16
N ALA A 73 2.73 13.54 -25.33
CA ALA A 73 1.37 14.05 -25.42
C ALA A 73 1.26 15.56 -25.14
N GLU A 74 2.12 16.11 -24.28
CA GLU A 74 2.17 17.55 -23.98
C GLU A 74 2.83 18.37 -25.08
N GLN A 75 3.76 17.77 -25.84
CA GLN A 75 4.63 18.50 -26.77
C GLN A 75 4.28 18.30 -28.24
N PHE A 76 3.62 17.20 -28.60
CA PHE A 76 3.36 16.83 -29.99
C PHE A 76 1.89 16.54 -30.24
N ALA A 77 1.41 16.93 -31.43
CA ALA A 77 0.11 16.47 -31.92
C ALA A 77 0.18 14.97 -32.28
N PRO A 78 -0.92 14.21 -32.16
CA PRO A 78 -0.96 12.79 -32.51
C PRO A 78 -0.45 12.47 -33.93
N ASP A 79 -0.73 13.37 -34.88
CA ASP A 79 -0.38 13.17 -36.30
C ASP A 79 0.97 13.80 -36.69
N THR A 80 1.80 14.16 -35.70
CA THR A 80 3.14 14.68 -35.97
C THR A 80 3.97 13.64 -36.72
N ALA A 81 4.43 13.97 -37.93
CA ALA A 81 5.36 13.14 -38.67
C ALA A 81 6.75 13.17 -38.00
N LEU A 82 7.31 12.00 -37.72
CA LEU A 82 8.64 11.82 -37.14
C LEU A 82 9.52 11.00 -38.07
N THR A 83 10.81 11.35 -38.13
CA THR A 83 11.83 10.54 -38.81
C THR A 83 12.47 9.60 -37.79
N VAL A 84 12.50 8.29 -38.08
CA VAL A 84 13.18 7.30 -37.24
C VAL A 84 14.64 7.20 -37.66
N ASP A 85 15.56 7.43 -36.73
CA ASP A 85 16.99 7.25 -36.95
C ASP A 85 17.48 5.87 -36.49
N ALA A 86 18.73 5.54 -36.82
CA ALA A 86 19.33 4.24 -36.54
C ALA A 86 19.54 3.94 -35.04
N ALA A 87 19.56 4.95 -34.16
CA ALA A 87 19.67 4.76 -32.72
C ALA A 87 18.30 4.45 -32.07
N ALA A 88 17.20 4.74 -32.76
CA ALA A 88 15.85 4.45 -32.31
C ALA A 88 15.32 3.06 -32.77
N ALA A 89 16.01 2.40 -33.69
CA ALA A 89 15.68 1.07 -34.23
C ALA A 89 16.37 -0.06 -33.43
#